data_AF-A0A6G1FDI9-F1
#
_entry.id   AF-A0A6G1FDI9-F1
#
_cell.length_a   1.000
_cell.length_b   1.000
_cell.length_c   1.000
_cell.angle_alpha   90.00
_cell.angle_beta   90.00
_cell.angle_gamma   90.00
#
_symmetry.space_group_name_H-M   'P 1'
#
loop_
_entity.id
_entity.type
_entity.pdbx_description
1 polymer ?
#
loop_
_entity_poly.entity_id
_entity_poly.type
_entity_poly.pdbx_seq_one_letter_code
_entity_poly.pdbx_strand_id
1 'polypeptide(L)'
;MAAPRDDEAEWSAEAARRVWGGAVPLQVHLHDADVTTLPPPPPFLTLGPRIGYFPLLVPIIKAHFSSTLPPGIDTVWFEYKGLPLKWYIPIGVLYDLLCADPERPWNITVHFRGYPSEILTPCDGEDSVKWSYMNSLKEAAFIITGNSKNVMNMSQADQGALWQSVMKGNLDGYMNISTRLKLGPFEEDCLVRTSSVEGQQGSDEPESPGSGKPCMLFLH
;
A
#
# COMPACT_ATOMS: atom_id res chain seq x y z
N MET A 1 20.74 -24.49 27.12
CA MET A 1 20.83 -23.09 26.67
C MET A 1 19.87 -22.95 25.50
N ALA A 2 18.59 -22.68 25.80
CA ALA A 2 17.49 -22.56 24.83
C ALA A 2 16.70 -21.33 25.25
N ALA A 3 17.06 -20.18 24.69
CA ALA A 3 16.46 -18.88 25.01
C ALA A 3 16.61 -17.77 23.92
N PRO A 4 16.81 -18.03 22.61
CA PRO A 4 16.73 -16.94 21.62
C PRO A 4 15.37 -16.84 20.89
N ARG A 5 14.53 -17.87 20.92
CA ARG A 5 13.29 -17.91 20.10
C ARG A 5 12.12 -17.15 20.69
N ASP A 6 12.04 -17.06 22.02
CA ASP A 6 10.90 -16.42 22.70
C ASP A 6 11.00 -14.89 22.63
N ASP A 7 12.21 -14.34 22.80
CA ASP A 7 12.48 -12.89 22.73
C ASP A 7 12.25 -12.34 21.30
N GLU A 8 12.61 -13.09 20.25
CA GLU A 8 12.39 -12.69 18.85
C GLU A 8 10.90 -12.65 18.48
N ALA A 9 10.12 -13.64 18.96
CA ALA A 9 8.68 -13.69 18.71
C ALA A 9 7.95 -12.53 19.41
N GLU A 10 8.37 -12.19 20.63
CA GLU A 10 7.82 -11.06 21.38
C GLU A 10 8.13 -9.71 20.68
N TRP A 11 9.38 -9.52 20.23
CA TRP A 11 9.76 -8.33 19.45
C TRP A 11 8.96 -8.19 18.15
N SER A 12 8.77 -9.30 17.43
CA SER A 12 8.02 -9.32 16.18
C SER A 12 6.54 -8.96 16.39
N ALA A 13 5.93 -9.45 17.48
CA ALA A 13 4.57 -9.11 17.85
C ALA A 13 4.42 -7.62 18.23
N GLU A 14 5.37 -7.07 18.99
CA GLU A 14 5.39 -5.65 19.35
C GLU A 14 5.59 -4.76 18.12
N ALA A 15 6.48 -5.13 17.20
CA ALA A 15 6.67 -4.41 15.94
C ALA A 15 5.38 -4.39 15.11
N ALA A 16 4.67 -5.52 15.00
CA ALA A 16 3.39 -5.59 14.30
C ALA A 16 2.34 -4.68 14.92
N ARG A 17 2.25 -4.64 16.27
CA ARG A 17 1.35 -3.73 17.00
C ARG A 17 1.64 -2.27 16.70
N ARG A 18 2.92 -1.87 16.66
CA ARG A 18 3.32 -0.49 16.33
C ARG A 18 2.99 -0.11 14.90
N VAL A 19 3.20 -1.03 13.96
CA VAL A 19 2.85 -0.80 12.55
C VAL A 19 1.34 -0.62 12.40
N TRP A 20 0.55 -1.48 13.05
CA TRP A 20 -0.91 -1.44 13.00
C TRP A 20 -1.51 -0.23 13.72
N GLY A 21 -0.93 0.17 14.85
CA GLY A 21 -1.33 1.37 15.59
C GLY A 21 -0.77 2.68 15.02
N GLY A 22 0.06 2.62 13.98
CA GLY A 22 0.67 3.79 13.37
C GLY A 22 -0.36 4.71 12.71
N ALA A 23 -0.26 6.01 12.99
CA ALA A 23 -1.15 7.02 12.41
C ALA A 23 -0.38 8.25 11.92
N VAL A 24 -0.98 8.98 10.97
CA VAL A 24 -0.53 10.26 10.46
C VAL A 24 -1.49 11.34 10.96
N PRO A 25 -1.02 12.42 11.62
CA PRO A 25 -1.88 13.55 11.95
C PRO A 25 -2.28 14.27 10.67
N LEU A 26 -3.57 14.31 10.36
CA LEU A 26 -4.13 14.92 9.17
C LEU A 26 -4.83 16.23 9.51
N GLN A 27 -4.60 17.24 8.67
CA GLN A 27 -5.37 18.48 8.64
C GLN A 27 -6.00 18.63 7.26
N VAL A 28 -7.31 18.35 7.19
CA VAL A 28 -8.07 18.32 5.94
C VAL A 28 -8.80 19.64 5.74
N HIS A 29 -8.47 20.35 4.67
CA HIS A 29 -9.13 21.59 4.26
C HIS A 29 -10.13 21.30 3.14
N LEU A 30 -11.28 21.98 3.17
CA LEU A 30 -12.18 22.00 2.01
C LEU A 30 -11.57 22.89 0.93
N HIS A 31 -11.55 22.42 -0.31
CA HIS A 31 -11.06 23.22 -1.43
C HIS A 31 -11.89 24.51 -1.62
N ASP A 32 -11.25 25.64 -1.90
CA ASP A 32 -11.90 26.96 -1.98
C ASP A 32 -13.06 27.00 -2.98
N ALA A 33 -12.95 26.29 -4.11
CA ALA A 33 -14.03 26.22 -5.11
C ALA A 33 -15.30 25.49 -4.61
N ASP A 34 -15.17 24.71 -3.52
CA ASP A 34 -16.27 23.95 -2.92
C ASP A 34 -16.83 24.63 -1.64
N VAL A 35 -16.34 25.81 -1.26
CA VAL A 35 -16.81 26.55 -0.08
C VAL A 35 -17.98 27.46 -0.43
N THR A 36 -19.12 27.30 0.26
CA THR A 36 -20.30 28.19 0.09
C THR A 36 -20.54 29.18 1.24
N THR A 37 -19.67 29.19 2.25
CA THR A 37 -19.83 29.99 3.47
C THR A 37 -18.73 31.03 3.66
N LEU A 38 -19.05 32.12 4.34
CA LEU A 38 -18.11 33.16 4.75
C LEU A 38 -18.32 33.44 6.25
N PRO A 39 -17.30 33.21 7.12
CA PRO A 39 -15.94 32.73 6.82
C PRO A 39 -15.91 31.27 6.35
N PRO A 40 -14.81 30.81 5.72
CA PRO A 40 -14.65 29.41 5.32
C PRO A 40 -14.69 28.46 6.53
N PRO A 41 -15.10 27.19 6.34
CA PRO A 41 -15.16 26.22 7.43
C PRO A 41 -13.78 25.94 8.02
N PRO A 42 -13.69 25.66 9.33
CA PRO A 42 -12.44 25.23 9.94
C PRO A 42 -12.00 23.87 9.38
N PRO A 43 -10.68 23.61 9.28
CA PRO A 43 -10.19 22.34 8.80
C PRO A 43 -10.61 21.19 9.72
N PHE A 44 -10.80 20.01 9.12
CA PHE A 44 -11.08 18.78 9.85
C PHE A 44 -9.76 18.13 10.29
N LEU A 45 -9.59 17.96 11.60
CA LEU A 45 -8.41 17.34 12.20
C LEU A 45 -8.72 15.89 12.60
N THR A 46 -7.90 14.95 12.14
CA THR A 46 -8.04 13.53 12.51
C THR A 46 -6.71 12.79 12.46
N LEU A 47 -6.65 11.61 13.06
CA LEU A 47 -5.53 10.68 12.91
C LEU A 47 -5.87 9.67 11.81
N GLY A 48 -5.19 9.77 10.67
CA GLY A 48 -5.32 8.82 9.57
C GLY A 48 -4.48 7.56 9.84
N PRO A 49 -5.06 6.35 9.93
CA PRO A 49 -4.28 5.13 10.11
C PRO A 49 -3.29 4.94 8.95
N ARG A 50 -2.02 4.64 9.23
CA ARG A 50 -0.98 4.46 8.19
C ARG A 50 -1.32 3.35 7.20
N ILE A 51 -1.92 2.26 7.70
CA ILE A 51 -2.40 1.13 6.90
C ILE A 51 -3.81 1.35 6.31
N GLY A 52 -4.46 2.46 6.65
CA GLY A 52 -5.78 2.83 6.16
C GLY A 52 -5.72 3.53 4.81
N TYR A 53 -6.91 3.78 4.23
CA TYR A 53 -7.07 4.43 2.93
C TYR A 53 -7.94 5.68 3.07
N PHE A 54 -7.63 6.72 2.30
CA PHE A 54 -8.35 8.01 2.37
C PHE A 54 -9.87 7.91 2.16
N PRO A 55 -10.41 7.09 1.21
CA PRO A 55 -11.85 6.98 1.04
C PRO A 55 -12.61 6.51 2.29
N LEU A 56 -11.94 5.80 3.20
CA LEU A 56 -12.56 5.35 4.46
C LEU A 56 -12.85 6.49 5.43
N LEU A 57 -12.20 7.65 5.25
CA LEU A 57 -12.42 8.86 6.03
C LEU A 57 -13.53 9.74 5.43
N VAL A 58 -13.99 9.46 4.21
CA VAL A 58 -14.99 10.29 3.51
C VAL A 58 -16.29 10.45 4.30
N PRO A 59 -16.88 9.42 4.95
CA PRO A 59 -18.13 9.60 5.69
C PRO A 59 -18.02 10.64 6.82
N ILE A 60 -16.93 10.62 7.58
CA ILE A 60 -16.70 11.55 8.69
C ILE A 60 -16.30 12.95 8.20
N ILE A 61 -15.51 13.04 7.13
CA ILE A 61 -15.11 14.32 6.52
C ILE A 61 -16.33 15.01 5.89
N LYS A 62 -17.16 14.25 5.17
CA LYS A 62 -18.39 14.75 4.56
C LYS A 62 -19.37 15.25 5.62
N ALA A 63 -19.52 14.54 6.74
CA ALA A 63 -20.38 15.01 7.83
C ALA A 63 -19.93 16.38 8.36
N HIS A 64 -18.62 16.58 8.55
CA HIS A 64 -18.03 17.84 9.01
C HIS A 64 -18.28 19.02 8.04
N PHE A 65 -18.10 18.82 6.74
CA PHE A 65 -18.27 19.88 5.72
C PHE A 65 -19.70 19.99 5.15
N SER A 66 -20.63 19.12 5.53
CA SER A 66 -21.96 19.01 4.92
C SER A 66 -22.74 20.32 4.81
N SER A 67 -22.61 21.23 5.79
CA SER A 67 -23.30 22.52 5.82
C SER A 67 -22.68 23.60 4.93
N THR A 68 -21.46 23.37 4.42
CA THR A 68 -20.67 24.36 3.67
C THR A 68 -20.43 23.97 2.22
N LEU A 69 -21.00 22.85 1.78
CA LEU A 69 -20.87 22.34 0.41
C LEU A 69 -21.95 22.92 -0.51
N PRO A 70 -21.64 23.12 -1.80
CA PRO A 70 -22.65 23.48 -2.80
C PRO A 70 -23.61 22.31 -3.05
N PRO A 71 -24.86 22.58 -3.45
CA PRO A 71 -25.78 21.52 -3.87
C PRO A 71 -25.19 20.76 -5.07
N GLY A 72 -25.46 19.45 -5.16
CA GLY A 72 -25.03 18.62 -6.28
C GLY A 72 -24.67 17.19 -5.89
N ILE A 73 -24.19 16.43 -6.88
CA ILE A 73 -23.65 15.09 -6.68
C ILE A 73 -22.19 15.22 -6.25
N ASP A 74 -21.86 14.59 -5.13
CA ASP A 74 -20.51 14.61 -4.59
C ASP A 74 -19.61 13.60 -5.28
N THR A 75 -18.48 14.10 -5.78
CA THR A 75 -17.37 13.33 -6.32
C THR A 75 -16.14 13.62 -5.48
N VAL A 76 -15.88 12.78 -4.48
CA VAL A 76 -14.88 13.07 -3.45
C VAL A 76 -13.50 12.59 -3.89
N TRP A 77 -12.51 13.47 -3.81
CA TRP A 77 -11.11 13.13 -4.01
C TRP A 77 -10.20 14.00 -3.15
N PHE A 78 -8.95 13.59 -3.01
CA PHE A 78 -7.98 14.22 -2.12
C PHE A 78 -6.78 14.72 -2.91
N GLU A 79 -6.25 15.87 -2.50
CA GLU A 79 -5.12 16.54 -3.12
C GLU A 79 -4.05 16.85 -2.07
N TYR A 80 -2.78 16.72 -2.47
CA TYR A 80 -1.65 17.26 -1.73
C TYR A 80 -0.80 18.12 -2.66
N LYS A 81 -0.69 19.43 -2.37
CA LYS A 81 0.14 20.39 -3.13
C LYS A 81 -0.11 20.32 -4.65
N GLY A 82 -1.38 20.31 -5.08
CA GLY A 82 -1.75 20.21 -6.50
C GLY A 82 -1.73 18.81 -7.08
N LEU A 83 -1.35 17.77 -6.30
CA LEU A 83 -1.29 16.39 -6.77
C LEU A 83 -2.51 15.59 -6.29
N PRO A 84 -3.35 15.08 -7.22
CA PRO A 84 -4.40 14.14 -6.88
C PRO A 84 -3.83 12.86 -6.24
N LEU A 85 -4.30 12.53 -5.04
CA LEU A 85 -3.85 11.38 -4.28
C LEU A 85 -4.50 10.10 -4.80
N LYS A 86 -3.67 9.09 -5.06
CA LYS A 86 -4.12 7.76 -5.48
C LYS A 86 -4.79 7.04 -4.32
N TRP A 87 -6.11 6.98 -4.34
CA TRP A 87 -6.94 6.47 -3.24
C TRP A 87 -6.69 5.00 -2.87
N TYR A 88 -6.17 4.20 -3.81
CA TYR A 88 -5.82 2.78 -3.62
C TYR A 88 -4.45 2.57 -2.97
N ILE A 89 -3.74 3.65 -2.60
CA ILE A 89 -2.47 3.58 -1.87
C ILE A 89 -2.74 3.92 -0.39
N PRO A 90 -2.18 3.17 0.57
CA PRO A 90 -2.36 3.46 1.99
C PRO A 90 -1.87 4.86 2.38
N ILE A 91 -2.54 5.48 3.35
CA ILE A 91 -2.27 6.85 3.84
C ILE A 91 -0.81 7.01 4.26
N GLY A 92 -0.26 6.03 4.99
CA GLY A 92 1.13 6.08 5.47
C GLY A 92 2.14 6.04 4.33
N VAL A 93 1.86 5.26 3.28
CA VAL A 93 2.72 5.17 2.09
C VAL A 93 2.68 6.48 1.29
N LEU A 94 1.49 7.07 1.11
CA LEU A 94 1.36 8.37 0.46
C LEU A 94 2.09 9.47 1.26
N TYR A 95 1.96 9.46 2.58
CA TYR A 95 2.66 10.40 3.45
C TYR A 95 4.18 10.27 3.31
N ASP A 96 4.72 9.06 3.48
CA ASP A 96 6.16 8.84 3.45
C ASP A 96 6.76 9.11 2.05
N LEU A 97 5.98 8.89 0.96
CA LEU A 97 6.42 9.14 -0.42
C LEU A 97 6.40 10.63 -0.80
N LEU A 98 5.36 11.36 -0.38
CA LEU A 98 5.12 12.73 -0.85
C LEU A 98 5.66 13.79 0.12
N CYS A 99 5.88 13.43 1.38
CA CYS A 99 6.31 14.33 2.44
C CYS A 99 7.79 14.07 2.82
N ALA A 100 8.71 14.60 2.00
CA ALA A 100 10.16 14.39 2.19
C ALA A 100 10.71 14.99 3.50
N ASP A 101 10.14 16.10 3.96
CA ASP A 101 10.34 16.66 5.31
C ASP A 101 9.01 16.51 6.05
N PRO A 102 8.93 15.71 7.14
CA PRO A 102 7.68 15.31 7.76
C PRO A 102 6.93 16.49 8.37
N GLU A 103 6.08 17.10 7.55
CA GLU A 103 5.11 18.12 7.94
C GLU A 103 4.07 17.51 8.88
N ARG A 104 3.81 18.21 10.00
CA ARG A 104 2.84 17.77 11.01
C ARG A 104 2.04 18.97 11.51
N PRO A 105 0.70 18.98 11.34
CA PRO A 105 -0.13 17.98 10.65
C PRO A 105 0.12 17.92 9.13
N TRP A 106 -0.16 16.78 8.50
CA TRP A 106 -0.13 16.65 7.04
C TRP A 106 -1.34 17.38 6.44
N ASN A 107 -1.08 18.45 5.70
CA ASN A 107 -2.09 19.30 5.10
C ASN A 107 -2.65 18.68 3.83
N ILE A 108 -3.89 18.21 3.88
CA ILE A 108 -4.61 17.61 2.75
C ILE A 108 -5.74 18.55 2.34
N THR A 109 -6.00 18.63 1.04
CA THR A 109 -7.20 19.30 0.52
C THR A 109 -8.19 18.24 0.06
N VAL A 110 -9.45 18.35 0.50
CA VAL A 110 -10.55 17.52 0.01
C VAL A 110 -11.39 18.31 -0.97
N HIS A 111 -11.73 17.66 -2.07
CA HIS A 111 -12.60 18.17 -3.11
C HIS A 111 -13.87 17.33 -3.16
N PHE A 112 -15.00 17.98 -3.39
CA PHE A 112 -16.30 17.34 -3.59
C PHE A 112 -16.79 17.47 -5.03
N ARG A 113 -16.09 18.25 -5.87
CA ARG A 113 -16.39 18.44 -7.29
C ARG A 113 -15.14 18.22 -8.15
N GLY A 114 -15.34 18.12 -9.46
CA GLY A 114 -14.24 18.10 -10.43
C GLY A 114 -13.31 16.91 -10.31
N TYR A 115 -13.85 15.69 -10.21
CA TYR A 115 -13.04 14.47 -10.12
C TYR A 115 -12.04 14.36 -11.29
N PRO A 116 -10.74 14.14 -11.03
CA PRO A 116 -9.72 14.08 -12.07
C PRO A 116 -9.69 12.69 -12.74
N SER A 117 -10.73 12.38 -13.52
CA SER A 117 -10.92 11.07 -14.18
C SER A 117 -9.82 10.69 -15.17
N GLU A 118 -9.02 11.66 -15.62
CA GLU A 118 -7.86 11.43 -16.50
C GLU A 118 -6.68 10.80 -15.75
N ILE A 119 -6.61 10.97 -14.42
CA ILE A 119 -5.47 10.58 -13.58
C ILE A 119 -5.89 9.53 -12.54
N LEU A 120 -7.07 9.68 -11.95
CA LEU A 120 -7.58 8.79 -10.91
C LEU A 120 -8.63 7.84 -11.48
N THR A 121 -8.51 6.56 -11.12
CA THR A 121 -9.56 5.57 -11.33
C THR A 121 -10.77 5.92 -10.47
N PRO A 122 -12.02 5.63 -10.89
CA PRO A 122 -13.21 5.86 -10.06
C PRO A 122 -13.16 5.09 -8.73
N CYS A 123 -13.75 5.67 -7.68
CA CYS A 123 -13.89 5.05 -6.35
C CYS A 123 -15.35 5.15 -5.91
N ASP A 124 -16.09 4.05 -6.04
CA ASP A 124 -17.54 3.98 -5.77
C ASP A 124 -17.87 3.66 -4.31
N GLY A 125 -16.97 4.04 -3.39
CA GLY A 125 -17.12 3.85 -1.95
C GLY A 125 -16.26 2.71 -1.38
N GLU A 126 -16.66 2.20 -0.21
CA GLU A 126 -15.89 1.23 0.57
C GLU A 126 -15.62 -0.07 -0.22
N ASP A 127 -16.59 -0.55 -1.00
CA ASP A 127 -16.45 -1.79 -1.76
C ASP A 127 -15.35 -1.70 -2.83
N SER A 128 -15.16 -0.54 -3.47
CA SER A 128 -14.05 -0.31 -4.41
C SER A 128 -12.69 -0.41 -3.70
N VAL A 129 -12.59 0.13 -2.49
CA VAL A 129 -11.35 0.05 -1.68
C VAL A 129 -11.09 -1.39 -1.25
N LYS A 130 -12.11 -2.09 -0.75
CA LYS A 130 -12.03 -3.51 -0.41
C LYS A 130 -11.58 -4.34 -1.61
N TRP A 131 -12.16 -4.09 -2.78
CA TRP A 131 -11.81 -4.81 -4.00
C TRP A 131 -10.36 -4.55 -4.40
N SER A 132 -9.91 -3.29 -4.37
CA SER A 132 -8.52 -2.91 -4.63
C SER A 132 -7.56 -3.59 -3.65
N TYR A 133 -7.86 -3.56 -2.36
CA TYR A 133 -7.10 -4.25 -1.32
C TYR A 133 -6.96 -5.76 -1.60
N MET A 134 -8.07 -6.43 -1.92
CA MET A 134 -8.08 -7.86 -2.23
C MET A 134 -7.28 -8.18 -3.49
N ASN A 135 -7.30 -7.30 -4.49
CA ASN A 135 -6.50 -7.47 -5.69
C ASN A 135 -5.00 -7.34 -5.38
N SER A 136 -4.59 -6.32 -4.62
CA SER A 136 -3.20 -6.19 -4.16
C SER A 136 -2.74 -7.38 -3.31
N LEU A 137 -3.62 -7.93 -2.47
CA LEU A 137 -3.32 -9.13 -1.68
C LEU A 137 -3.11 -10.37 -2.55
N LYS A 138 -3.89 -10.52 -3.63
CA LYS A 138 -3.70 -11.61 -4.61
C LYS A 138 -2.38 -11.47 -5.36
N GLU A 139 -2.03 -10.27 -5.78
CA GLU A 139 -0.76 -9.96 -6.45
C GLU A 139 0.42 -10.27 -5.52
N ALA A 140 0.37 -9.80 -4.27
CA ALA A 140 1.38 -10.11 -3.27
C ALA A 140 1.51 -11.63 -3.03
N ALA A 141 0.39 -12.34 -2.89
CA ALA A 141 0.40 -13.80 -2.72
C ALA A 141 1.02 -14.53 -3.91
N PHE A 142 0.74 -14.06 -5.13
CA PHE A 142 1.32 -14.61 -6.35
C PHE A 142 2.84 -14.42 -6.38
N ILE A 143 3.33 -13.24 -6.00
CA ILE A 143 4.77 -12.95 -5.93
C ILE A 143 5.44 -13.84 -4.88
N ILE A 144 4.82 -14.02 -3.70
CA ILE A 144 5.41 -14.75 -2.58
C ILE A 144 5.39 -16.27 -2.78
N THR A 145 4.32 -16.83 -3.36
CA THR A 145 4.08 -18.29 -3.39
C THR A 145 3.99 -18.88 -4.80
N GLY A 146 4.13 -18.05 -5.85
CA GLY A 146 3.96 -18.44 -7.24
C GLY A 146 2.51 -18.69 -7.68
N ASN A 147 1.52 -18.51 -6.80
CA ASN A 147 0.10 -18.57 -7.13
C ASN A 147 -0.75 -17.74 -6.14
N SER A 148 -2.02 -17.49 -6.47
CA SER A 148 -2.94 -16.73 -5.61
C SER A 148 -4.10 -17.59 -5.05
N LYS A 149 -3.98 -18.92 -5.10
CA LYS A 149 -5.09 -19.85 -4.74
C LYS A 149 -5.55 -19.67 -3.30
N ASN A 150 -4.63 -19.43 -2.36
CA ASN A 150 -4.98 -19.25 -0.95
C ASN A 150 -5.90 -18.04 -0.73
N VAL A 151 -5.64 -16.94 -1.45
CA VAL A 151 -6.46 -15.73 -1.39
C VAL A 151 -7.76 -15.90 -2.21
N MET A 152 -7.67 -16.52 -3.39
CA MET A 152 -8.84 -16.77 -4.25
C MET A 152 -9.86 -17.73 -3.63
N ASN A 153 -9.39 -18.74 -2.89
CA ASN A 153 -10.22 -19.76 -2.25
C ASN A 153 -10.73 -19.31 -0.86
N MET A 154 -10.36 -18.11 -0.40
CA MET A 154 -10.90 -17.56 0.83
C MET A 154 -12.42 -17.34 0.70
N SER A 155 -13.18 -17.76 1.72
CA SER A 155 -14.63 -17.53 1.75
C SER A 155 -14.95 -16.04 1.73
N GLN A 156 -16.12 -15.65 1.20
CA GLN A 156 -16.55 -14.24 1.22
C GLN A 156 -16.66 -13.67 2.64
N ALA A 157 -17.03 -14.51 3.61
CA ALA A 157 -17.06 -14.14 5.03
C ALA A 157 -15.66 -13.85 5.57
N ASP A 158 -14.68 -14.72 5.29
CA ASP A 158 -13.28 -14.50 5.69
C ASP A 158 -12.70 -13.25 5.00
N GLN A 159 -12.99 -13.03 3.71
CA GLN A 159 -12.55 -11.82 2.98
C GLN A 159 -13.13 -10.55 3.63
N GLY A 160 -14.42 -10.58 3.98
CA GLY A 160 -15.07 -9.50 4.70
C GLY A 160 -14.45 -9.24 6.08
N ALA A 161 -14.22 -10.30 6.87
CA ALA A 161 -13.64 -10.20 8.20
C ALA A 161 -12.18 -9.70 8.17
N LEU A 162 -11.39 -10.12 7.17
CA LEU A 162 -10.03 -9.65 6.94
C LEU A 162 -10.03 -8.14 6.66
N TRP A 163 -10.88 -7.71 5.73
CA TRP A 163 -11.03 -6.30 5.37
C TRP A 163 -11.47 -5.44 6.54
N GLN A 164 -12.49 -5.89 7.29
CA GLN A 164 -12.97 -5.19 8.49
C GLN A 164 -11.88 -5.07 9.57
N SER A 165 -10.99 -6.06 9.66
CA SER A 165 -9.85 -5.98 10.57
C SER A 165 -8.89 -4.87 10.17
N VAL A 166 -8.56 -4.74 8.88
CA VAL A 166 -7.73 -3.65 8.33
C VAL A 166 -8.36 -2.28 8.59
N MET A 167 -9.65 -2.12 8.27
CA MET A 167 -10.36 -0.85 8.47
C MET A 167 -10.36 -0.39 9.93
N LYS A 168 -10.52 -1.33 10.87
CA LYS A 168 -10.63 -1.04 12.30
C LYS A 168 -9.28 -1.03 13.02
N GLY A 169 -8.18 -1.34 12.34
CA GLY A 169 -6.87 -1.53 12.98
C GLY A 169 -6.87 -2.69 13.98
N ASN A 170 -7.71 -3.70 13.80
CA ASN A 170 -7.73 -4.91 14.64
C ASN A 170 -6.68 -5.94 14.18
N LEU A 171 -5.49 -5.88 14.78
CA LEU A 171 -4.37 -6.78 14.46
C LEU A 171 -4.70 -8.25 14.73
N ASP A 172 -5.33 -8.56 15.86
CA ASP A 172 -5.63 -9.94 16.25
C ASP A 172 -6.62 -10.60 15.30
N GLY A 173 -7.66 -9.86 14.90
CA GLY A 173 -8.63 -10.30 13.89
C GLY A 173 -7.99 -10.58 12.54
N TYR A 174 -7.03 -9.74 12.14
CA TYR A 174 -6.27 -9.94 10.91
C TYR A 174 -5.33 -11.14 10.98
N MET A 175 -4.60 -11.31 12.09
CA MET A 175 -3.67 -12.43 12.28
C MET A 175 -4.39 -13.78 12.28
N ASN A 176 -5.58 -13.86 12.88
CA ASN A 176 -6.41 -15.06 12.88
C ASN A 176 -6.77 -15.55 11.46
N ILE A 177 -6.95 -14.63 10.51
CA ILE A 177 -7.30 -14.98 9.12
C ILE A 177 -6.04 -15.13 8.26
N SER A 178 -5.07 -14.23 8.40
CA SER A 178 -3.86 -14.22 7.56
C SER A 178 -2.93 -15.41 7.81
N THR A 179 -2.88 -15.95 9.03
CA THR A 179 -2.13 -17.19 9.31
C THR A 179 -2.65 -18.39 8.51
N ARG A 180 -3.96 -18.41 8.18
CA ARG A 180 -4.58 -19.44 7.33
C ARG A 180 -4.20 -19.27 5.85
N LEU A 181 -3.80 -18.07 5.42
CA LEU A 181 -3.37 -17.80 4.04
C LEU A 181 -1.99 -18.36 3.71
N LYS A 182 -1.19 -18.74 4.73
CA LYS A 182 0.16 -19.32 4.56
C LYS A 182 1.03 -18.51 3.59
N LEU A 183 1.00 -17.18 3.67
CA LEU A 183 1.82 -16.27 2.85
C LEU A 183 3.30 -16.24 3.31
N GLY A 184 3.78 -17.31 3.95
CA GLY A 184 5.15 -17.39 4.43
C GLY A 184 6.14 -17.57 3.28
N PRO A 185 7.41 -17.18 3.46
CA PRO A 185 8.45 -17.52 2.51
C PRO A 185 8.49 -19.04 2.36
N PHE A 186 8.69 -19.49 1.11
CA PHE A 186 9.01 -20.86 0.76
C PHE A 186 9.86 -21.53 1.86
N GLU A 187 9.44 -22.71 2.32
CA GLU A 187 10.34 -23.59 3.06
C GLU A 187 11.65 -23.70 2.27
N GLU A 188 12.74 -23.30 2.92
CA GLU A 188 14.16 -23.60 2.64
C GLU A 188 14.48 -24.24 1.27
N ASP A 189 14.57 -23.46 0.18
CA ASP A 189 15.28 -23.94 -1.02
C ASP A 189 15.78 -22.83 -1.98
N CYS A 190 15.86 -21.58 -1.54
CA CYS A 190 16.70 -20.59 -2.24
C CYS A 190 18.10 -20.66 -1.66
N LEU A 191 18.78 -21.79 -1.90
CA LEU A 191 20.24 -21.79 -1.88
C LEU A 191 20.66 -20.86 -3.01
N VAL A 192 20.90 -19.59 -2.67
CA VAL A 192 21.51 -18.62 -3.56
C VAL A 192 22.80 -19.27 -4.05
N ARG A 193 22.77 -19.86 -5.24
CA ARG A 193 23.98 -20.12 -6.02
C ARG A 193 24.51 -18.75 -6.38
N THR A 194 25.23 -18.14 -5.44
CA THR A 194 26.20 -17.13 -5.78
C THR A 194 27.17 -17.83 -6.71
N SER A 195 27.04 -17.59 -8.01
CA SER A 195 28.12 -17.81 -8.95
C SER A 195 29.27 -16.93 -8.47
N SER A 196 30.16 -17.50 -7.68
CA SER A 196 31.46 -16.93 -7.40
C SER A 196 32.18 -16.83 -8.75
N VAL A 197 32.24 -15.62 -9.30
CA VAL A 197 33.20 -15.28 -10.35
C VAL A 197 34.56 -15.28 -9.65
N GLU A 198 35.28 -16.40 -9.75
CA GLU A 198 36.68 -16.45 -9.36
C GLU A 198 37.49 -15.56 -10.30
N GLY A 199 38.20 -14.61 -9.67
CA GLY A 199 39.09 -13.68 -10.33
C GLY A 199 40.28 -14.39 -10.98
N GLN A 200 40.71 -13.78 -12.08
CA GLN A 200 41.85 -14.14 -12.90
C GLN A 200 43.15 -14.37 -12.10
N GLN A 201 43.88 -15.42 -12.47
CA GLN A 201 45.34 -15.39 -12.45
C GLN A 201 45.84 -16.14 -13.70
N GLY A 202 46.40 -15.38 -14.64
CA GLY A 202 46.98 -15.92 -15.88
C GLY A 202 48.40 -16.43 -15.69
N SER A 203 48.83 -17.34 -16.58
CA SER A 203 50.20 -17.47 -17.11
C SER A 203 50.20 -18.49 -18.26
N ASP A 204 50.65 -18.02 -19.43
CA ASP A 204 51.36 -18.69 -20.54
C ASP A 204 50.70 -19.71 -21.50
N GLU A 205 50.74 -19.29 -22.77
CA GLU A 205 50.48 -19.88 -24.11
C GLU A 205 51.47 -21.01 -24.52
N PRO A 206 51.43 -21.57 -25.76
CA PRO A 206 50.30 -21.84 -26.68
C PRO A 206 50.37 -23.24 -27.35
N GLU A 207 49.29 -23.72 -27.97
CA GLU A 207 49.35 -24.43 -29.26
C GLU A 207 47.96 -24.50 -29.94
N SER A 208 47.95 -24.27 -31.25
CA SER A 208 46.80 -24.19 -32.18
C SER A 208 46.97 -25.27 -33.29
N PRO A 209 46.06 -25.43 -34.28
CA PRO A 209 44.67 -25.01 -34.40
C PRO A 209 43.71 -26.12 -34.92
N GLY A 210 42.41 -25.98 -34.67
CA GLY A 210 41.36 -26.83 -35.24
C GLY A 210 40.20 -26.02 -35.81
N SER A 211 40.15 -25.93 -37.14
CA SER A 211 39.21 -25.23 -38.03
C SER A 211 37.71 -25.36 -37.69
N GLY A 212 36.99 -24.22 -37.68
CA GLY A 212 35.55 -24.14 -37.86
C GLY A 212 35.05 -22.68 -37.91
N LYS A 213 34.72 -22.18 -39.11
CA LYS A 213 34.34 -20.77 -39.38
C LYS A 213 32.96 -20.38 -38.79
N PRO A 214 32.74 -19.08 -38.53
CA PRO A 214 31.56 -18.55 -37.82
C PRO A 214 30.40 -18.19 -38.76
N CYS A 215 29.17 -18.22 -38.25
CA CYS A 215 28.04 -17.56 -38.89
C CYS A 215 27.59 -16.38 -38.03
N MET A 216 27.60 -15.20 -38.65
CA MET A 216 27.35 -13.87 -38.07
C MET A 216 25.87 -13.46 -38.16
N LEU A 217 25.41 -12.76 -37.11
CA LEU A 217 24.45 -11.63 -37.08
C LEU A 217 23.00 -11.91 -37.56
N PHE A 218 21.94 -11.26 -37.07
CA PHE A 218 21.76 -9.86 -36.68
C PHE A 218 20.65 -9.70 -35.63
N LEU A 219 20.84 -8.69 -34.79
CA LEU A 219 19.82 -7.99 -34.00
C LEU A 219 18.98 -7.09 -34.94
N HIS A 220 17.67 -7.10 -34.78
CA HIS A 220 16.78 -5.92 -34.85
C HIS A 220 15.71 -6.09 -33.78
#